data_AF-A0A7W7W9U9-F1
#
_entry.id   AF-A0A7W7W9U9-F1
#
_cell.length_a   1.000
_cell.length_b   1.000
_cell.length_c   1.000
_cell.angle_alpha   90.00
_cell.angle_beta   90.00
_cell.angle_gamma   90.00
#
_symmetry.space_group_name_H-M   'P 1'
#
loop_
_entity.id
_entity.type
_entity.pdbx_description
1 polymer ?
#
loop_
_entity_poly.entity_id
_entity_poly.type
_entity_poly.pdbx_seq_one_letter_code
_entity_poly.pdbx_strand_id
1 'polypeptide(L)'
;MVEALRYEPCSPTCANWLRYGVQPKGAKAGMLPGRCKGKAHKAEHLGYAGRRVLVSRKWSNKTLREHKQDRRAWVLDMLGLSDDTTTDRHRYLWRPVSTKDPDRAPPAKRLLRGVANRHRTKARLLELQARADGRPVPDLSATPALGVAA
;
A
#
# COMPACT_ATOMS: atom_id res chain seq x y z
N MET A 1 16.27 -21.05 -17.43
CA MET A 1 14.91 -20.63 -17.01
C MET A 1 14.59 -19.17 -17.36
N VAL A 2 15.54 -18.23 -17.22
CA VAL A 2 15.39 -16.79 -17.56
C VAL A 2 15.15 -16.53 -19.06
N GLU A 3 15.75 -17.35 -19.94
CA GLU A 3 15.69 -17.22 -21.40
C GLU A 3 14.25 -17.26 -21.96
N ALA A 4 13.39 -18.12 -21.41
CA ALA A 4 12.02 -18.32 -21.87
C ALA A 4 11.16 -17.05 -21.79
N LEU A 5 11.44 -16.18 -20.80
CA LEU A 5 10.71 -14.92 -20.64
C LEU A 5 10.93 -13.93 -21.79
N ARG A 6 12.02 -14.06 -22.55
CA ARG A 6 12.27 -13.19 -23.72
C ARG A 6 11.24 -13.45 -24.82
N TYR A 7 10.66 -14.65 -24.85
CA TYR A 7 9.77 -15.12 -25.91
C TYR A 7 8.31 -15.10 -25.47
N GLU A 8 8.01 -15.45 -24.22
CA GLU A 8 6.63 -15.50 -23.73
C GLU A 8 5.95 -14.10 -23.67
N PRO A 9 4.69 -13.97 -24.10
CA PRO A 9 3.93 -12.72 -24.00
C PRO A 9 3.57 -12.31 -22.56
N CYS A 10 3.80 -11.06 -22.17
CA CYS A 10 3.53 -10.59 -20.79
C CYS A 10 2.09 -10.10 -20.52
N SER A 11 1.34 -9.76 -21.58
CA SER A 11 -0.02 -9.20 -21.53
C SER A 11 -0.74 -9.40 -22.87
N PRO A 12 -2.08 -9.22 -22.94
CA PRO A 12 -2.81 -9.30 -24.21
C PRO A 12 -2.33 -8.31 -25.28
N THR A 13 -1.67 -7.22 -24.87
CA THR A 13 -1.14 -6.16 -25.75
C THR A 13 0.34 -6.37 -26.13
N CYS A 14 0.95 -7.48 -25.71
CA CYS A 14 2.39 -7.71 -25.85
C CYS A 14 2.80 -8.00 -27.30
N ALA A 15 3.84 -7.32 -27.81
CA ALA A 15 4.36 -7.55 -29.16
C ALA A 15 4.95 -8.95 -29.38
N ASN A 16 5.21 -9.71 -28.32
CA ASN A 16 5.66 -11.10 -28.45
C ASN A 16 4.59 -12.04 -29.02
N TRP A 17 3.30 -11.69 -28.95
CA TRP A 17 2.24 -12.45 -29.62
C TRP A 17 2.51 -12.62 -31.12
N LEU A 18 3.14 -11.62 -31.75
CA LEU A 18 3.52 -11.65 -33.17
C LEU A 18 4.53 -12.75 -33.50
N ARG A 19 5.33 -13.23 -32.53
CA ARG A 19 6.22 -14.37 -32.73
C ARG A 19 5.46 -15.68 -32.97
N TYR A 20 4.22 -15.74 -32.50
CA TYR A 20 3.35 -16.90 -32.56
C TYR A 20 2.22 -16.72 -33.59
N GLY A 21 2.30 -15.70 -34.46
CA GLY A 21 1.25 -15.39 -35.43
C GLY A 21 -0.04 -14.84 -34.81
N VAL A 22 -0.07 -14.53 -33.51
CA VAL A 22 -1.24 -14.00 -32.82
C VAL A 22 -1.20 -12.48 -32.83
N GLN A 23 -2.30 -11.85 -33.25
CA GLN A 23 -2.42 -10.39 -33.22
C GLN A 23 -2.65 -9.91 -31.77
N PRO A 24 -1.77 -9.07 -31.19
CA PRO A 24 -1.98 -8.52 -29.86
C PRO A 24 -3.16 -7.55 -29.85
N LYS A 25 -3.82 -7.43 -28.69
CA LYS A 25 -4.87 -6.43 -28.46
C LYS A 25 -4.31 -5.02 -28.73
N GLY A 26 -4.94 -4.29 -29.66
CA GLY A 26 -4.51 -2.94 -30.05
C GLY A 26 -3.19 -2.90 -30.83
N ALA A 27 -2.97 -3.87 -31.72
CA ALA A 27 -1.82 -3.90 -32.62
C ALA A 27 -1.70 -2.59 -33.43
N LYS A 28 -0.47 -2.11 -33.62
CA LYS A 28 -0.17 -0.87 -34.34
C LYS A 28 0.89 -1.12 -35.42
N ALA A 29 0.85 -0.31 -36.48
CA ALA A 29 1.93 -0.26 -37.47
C ALA A 29 3.28 -0.02 -36.77
N GLY A 30 4.29 -0.83 -37.11
CA GLY A 30 5.62 -0.78 -36.50
C GLY A 30 5.80 -1.62 -35.21
N MET A 31 4.79 -2.38 -34.77
CA MET A 31 5.03 -3.44 -33.79
C MET A 31 5.87 -4.56 -34.41
N LEU A 32 6.97 -4.92 -33.73
CA LEU A 32 7.88 -5.97 -34.17
C LEU A 32 7.88 -7.15 -33.19
N PRO A 33 7.92 -8.40 -33.68
CA PRO A 33 8.04 -9.58 -32.83
C PRO A 33 9.24 -9.47 -31.89
N GLY A 34 9.04 -9.68 -30.59
CA GLY A 34 10.12 -9.59 -29.60
C GLY A 34 10.39 -8.19 -29.03
N ARG A 35 9.81 -7.12 -29.59
CA ARG A 35 10.14 -5.73 -29.24
C ARG A 35 9.10 -5.09 -28.32
N CYS A 36 8.65 -5.84 -27.30
CA CYS A 36 7.67 -5.32 -26.35
C CYS A 36 8.28 -4.20 -25.47
N LYS A 37 7.63 -3.02 -25.45
CA LYS A 37 8.02 -1.88 -24.58
C LYS A 37 7.53 -2.01 -23.13
N GLY A 38 6.81 -3.08 -22.81
CA GLY A 38 6.27 -3.31 -21.48
C GLY A 38 7.38 -3.46 -20.46
N LYS A 39 7.17 -2.91 -19.26
CA LYS A 39 8.11 -3.04 -18.13
C LYS A 39 8.53 -4.50 -17.88
N ALA A 40 7.67 -5.46 -18.20
CA ALA A 40 7.94 -6.87 -17.94
C ALA A 40 9.12 -7.42 -18.76
N HIS A 41 9.49 -6.77 -19.87
CA HIS A 41 10.62 -7.15 -20.72
C HIS A 41 11.89 -6.33 -20.45
N LYS A 42 11.88 -5.40 -19.49
CA LYS A 42 13.09 -4.69 -19.09
C LYS A 42 13.95 -5.56 -18.19
N ALA A 43 15.26 -5.53 -18.40
CA ALA A 43 16.22 -6.26 -17.57
C ALA A 43 16.07 -5.90 -16.07
N GLU A 44 15.85 -4.62 -15.77
CA GLU A 44 15.59 -4.06 -14.43
C GLU A 44 14.39 -4.67 -13.70
N HIS A 45 13.51 -5.36 -14.42
CA HIS A 45 12.23 -5.86 -13.93
C HIS A 45 12.07 -7.38 -14.08
N LEU A 46 13.14 -8.08 -14.50
CA LEU A 46 13.22 -9.52 -14.33
C LEU A 46 13.49 -9.80 -12.83
N GLY A 47 12.49 -10.32 -12.12
CA GLY A 47 12.63 -10.66 -10.71
C GLY A 47 13.55 -11.86 -10.45
N TYR A 48 13.74 -12.20 -9.17
CA TYR A 48 14.48 -13.40 -8.71
C TYR A 48 14.04 -14.65 -9.49
N ALA A 49 15.02 -15.44 -9.97
CA ALA A 49 14.81 -16.59 -10.87
C ALA A 49 14.18 -16.27 -12.25
N GLY A 50 14.18 -15.01 -12.69
CA GLY A 50 13.59 -14.62 -13.96
C GLY A 50 12.08 -14.85 -14.00
N ARG A 51 11.33 -14.23 -13.08
CA ARG A 51 9.86 -14.18 -13.14
C ARG A 51 9.36 -12.74 -13.25
N ARG A 52 8.31 -12.54 -14.06
CA ARG A 52 7.69 -11.23 -14.35
C ARG A 52 6.50 -10.98 -13.44
N VAL A 53 6.72 -10.49 -12.23
CA VAL A 53 5.62 -10.10 -11.32
C VAL A 53 5.69 -8.61 -11.04
N LEU A 54 5.17 -7.81 -11.98
CA LEU A 54 5.09 -6.36 -11.84
C LEU A 54 3.88 -5.87 -11.04
N VAL A 55 2.86 -6.72 -10.91
CA VAL A 55 1.61 -6.36 -10.23
C VAL A 55 1.07 -7.61 -9.56
N SER A 56 0.91 -7.54 -8.23
CA SER A 56 0.38 -8.63 -7.40
C SER A 56 -0.96 -9.18 -7.89
N ARG A 57 -1.77 -8.35 -8.56
CA ARG A 57 -3.08 -8.68 -9.12
C ARG A 57 -3.14 -9.99 -9.91
N LYS A 58 -2.14 -10.34 -10.73
CA LYS A 58 -2.21 -11.59 -11.52
C LYS A 58 -1.93 -12.86 -10.71
N TRP A 59 -1.35 -12.71 -9.52
CA TRP A 59 -1.01 -13.82 -8.62
C TRP A 59 -2.00 -13.95 -7.47
N SER A 60 -2.31 -12.83 -6.81
CA SER A 60 -3.20 -12.83 -5.67
C SER A 60 -4.66 -12.53 -6.04
N ASN A 61 -4.92 -12.14 -7.29
CA ASN A 61 -6.20 -11.56 -7.73
C ASN A 61 -6.67 -10.34 -6.89
N LYS A 62 -5.78 -9.75 -6.09
CA LYS A 62 -6.10 -8.64 -5.17
C LYS A 62 -5.66 -7.29 -5.71
N THR A 63 -6.52 -6.28 -5.60
CA THR A 63 -6.23 -4.88 -5.93
C THR A 63 -5.24 -4.25 -4.94
N LEU A 64 -4.61 -3.12 -5.29
CA LEU A 64 -3.76 -2.38 -4.35
C LEU A 64 -4.50 -1.95 -3.07
N ARG A 65 -5.82 -1.70 -3.20
CA ARG A 65 -6.69 -1.35 -2.08
C ARG A 65 -6.88 -2.53 -1.13
N GLU A 66 -7.13 -3.72 -1.67
CA GLU A 66 -7.23 -4.96 -0.89
C GLU A 66 -5.92 -5.29 -0.19
N HIS A 67 -4.77 -5.15 -0.87
CA HIS A 67 -3.46 -5.31 -0.22
C HIS A 67 -3.20 -4.28 0.90
N LYS A 68 -3.77 -3.09 0.80
CA LYS A 68 -3.71 -2.09 1.88
C LYS A 68 -4.62 -2.49 3.05
N GLN A 69 -5.79 -3.08 2.78
CA GLN A 69 -6.69 -3.61 3.79
C GLN A 69 -6.07 -4.82 4.49
N ASP A 70 -5.50 -5.77 3.76
CA ASP A 70 -4.81 -6.94 4.33
C ASP A 70 -3.69 -6.53 5.28
N ARG A 71 -2.83 -5.58 4.87
CA ARG A 71 -1.77 -5.06 5.74
C ARG A 71 -2.33 -4.35 6.97
N ARG A 72 -3.43 -3.61 6.83
CA ARG A 72 -4.10 -2.96 7.98
C ARG A 72 -4.66 -4.01 8.94
N ALA A 73 -5.34 -5.03 8.42
CA ALA A 73 -5.90 -6.12 9.22
C ALA A 73 -4.81 -6.86 9.98
N TRP A 74 -3.71 -7.22 9.30
CA TRP A 74 -2.55 -7.84 9.93
C TRP A 74 -1.93 -6.98 11.03
N VAL A 75 -1.79 -5.67 10.80
CA VAL A 75 -1.31 -4.75 11.86
C VAL A 75 -2.29 -4.74 13.02
N LEU A 76 -3.60 -4.57 12.79
CA LEU A 76 -4.58 -4.53 13.88
C LEU A 76 -4.58 -5.82 14.72
N ASP A 77 -4.51 -6.98 14.06
CA ASP A 77 -4.39 -8.29 14.67
C ASP A 77 -3.12 -8.40 15.55
N MET A 78 -1.95 -8.06 14.98
CA MET A 78 -0.68 -7.99 15.72
C MET A 78 -0.72 -7.04 16.93
N LEU A 79 -1.55 -6.00 16.87
CA LEU A 79 -1.70 -5.02 17.93
C LEU A 79 -2.74 -5.43 18.99
N GLY A 80 -3.42 -6.57 18.81
CA GLY A 80 -4.55 -6.98 19.65
C GLY A 80 -5.71 -5.99 19.60
N LEU A 81 -5.78 -5.17 18.56
CA LEU A 81 -6.84 -4.19 18.36
C LEU A 81 -7.90 -4.84 17.46
N SER A 82 -9.13 -4.91 17.96
CA SER A 82 -10.26 -5.25 17.11
C SER A 82 -10.37 -4.23 15.97
N ASP A 83 -10.81 -4.66 14.80
CA ASP A 83 -11.16 -3.75 13.69
C ASP A 83 -12.45 -2.95 13.98
N ASP A 84 -12.77 -2.79 15.27
CA ASP A 84 -13.91 -2.08 15.85
C ASP A 84 -13.76 -0.55 15.73
N THR A 85 -12.75 -0.10 14.97
CA THR A 85 -12.89 1.14 14.20
C THR A 85 -13.85 1.00 13.01
N THR A 86 -14.68 -0.03 13.00
CA THR A 86 -16.08 0.06 12.55
C THR A 86 -16.84 0.96 13.53
N THR A 87 -16.38 2.20 13.64
CA THR A 87 -17.26 3.30 13.96
C THR A 87 -18.48 3.13 13.10
N ASP A 88 -19.66 2.97 13.71
CA ASP A 88 -20.93 2.86 13.01
C ASP A 88 -20.88 3.77 11.77
N ARG A 89 -20.97 3.16 10.60
CA ARG A 89 -20.77 3.85 9.32
C ARG A 89 -21.77 5.00 9.15
N HIS A 90 -22.85 4.99 9.91
CA HIS A 90 -23.88 6.02 9.98
C HIS A 90 -23.67 7.04 11.11
N ARG A 91 -22.78 6.78 12.08
CA ARG A 91 -22.44 7.72 13.16
C ARG A 91 -21.82 9.01 12.63
N TYR A 92 -21.10 8.94 11.51
CA TYR A 92 -20.49 10.10 10.88
C TYR A 92 -20.86 10.20 9.40
N LEU A 93 -21.40 11.36 9.02
CA LEU A 93 -21.58 11.75 7.63
C LEU A 93 -20.36 12.52 7.17
N TRP A 94 -19.58 11.92 6.28
CA TRP A 94 -18.43 12.58 5.66
C TRP A 94 -18.91 13.44 4.48
N ARG A 95 -18.75 14.76 4.59
CA ARG A 95 -19.03 15.70 3.50
C ARG A 95 -17.74 16.36 3.01
N PRO A 96 -17.54 16.53 1.70
CA PRO A 96 -16.42 17.31 1.19
C PRO A 96 -16.47 18.74 1.74
N VAL A 97 -15.39 19.20 2.35
CA VAL A 97 -15.26 20.58 2.82
C VAL A 97 -15.04 21.49 1.61
N SER A 98 -15.96 22.43 1.39
CA SER A 98 -15.88 23.41 0.30
C SER A 98 -14.65 24.31 0.46
N THR A 99 -14.08 24.80 -0.63
CA THR A 99 -13.00 25.80 -0.56
C THR A 99 -13.46 27.12 0.03
N LYS A 100 -14.77 27.42 -0.05
CA LYS A 100 -15.43 28.62 0.49
C LYS A 100 -15.94 28.45 1.93
N ASP A 101 -15.73 27.29 2.55
CA ASP A 101 -16.18 27.02 3.91
C ASP A 101 -15.40 27.92 4.90
N PRO A 102 -16.08 28.77 5.71
CA PRO A 102 -15.43 29.68 6.64
C PRO A 102 -14.64 28.95 7.73
N ASP A 103 -15.03 27.73 8.09
CA ASP A 103 -14.36 26.92 9.12
C ASP A 103 -13.17 26.14 8.56
N ARG A 104 -12.89 26.27 7.26
CA ARG A 104 -11.78 25.59 6.61
C ARG A 104 -10.45 26.13 7.11
N ALA A 105 -9.78 25.34 7.95
CA ALA A 105 -8.44 25.64 8.42
C ALA A 105 -7.47 25.96 7.24
N PRO A 106 -6.61 26.99 7.38
CA PRO A 106 -5.63 27.36 6.36
C PRO A 106 -4.72 26.19 5.95
N PRO A 107 -4.20 26.16 4.71
CA PRO A 107 -3.37 25.07 4.20
C PRO A 107 -2.20 24.70 5.11
N ALA A 108 -1.47 25.68 5.64
CA ALA A 108 -0.35 25.45 6.55
C ALA A 108 -0.76 24.69 7.82
N LYS A 109 -1.88 25.07 8.46
CA LYS A 109 -2.40 24.40 9.65
C LYS A 109 -2.83 22.96 9.35
N ARG A 110 -3.43 22.72 8.18
CA ARG A 110 -3.81 21.37 7.73
C ARG A 110 -2.58 20.49 7.49
N LEU A 111 -1.54 21.04 6.88
CA LEU A 111 -0.26 20.35 6.69
C LEU A 111 0.38 19.99 8.04
N LEU A 112 0.46 20.94 8.98
CA LEU A 112 0.97 20.69 10.32
C LEU A 112 0.18 19.62 11.07
N ARG A 113 -1.16 19.62 10.96
CA ARG A 113 -2.01 18.53 11.51
C ARG A 113 -1.66 17.17 10.87
N GLY A 114 -1.42 17.13 9.57
CA GLY A 114 -0.98 15.92 8.87
C GLY A 114 0.37 15.40 9.34
N VAL A 115 1.34 16.29 9.53
CA VAL A 115 2.67 15.98 10.08
C VAL A 115 2.55 15.46 11.51
N ALA A 116 1.85 16.17 12.39
CA ALA A 116 1.62 15.76 13.77
C ALA A 116 0.94 14.39 13.86
N ASN A 117 -0.04 14.12 12.99
CA ASN A 117 -0.68 12.82 12.93
C ASN A 117 0.30 11.70 12.53
N ARG A 118 1.17 11.96 11.55
CA ARG A 118 2.23 11.01 11.14
C ARG A 118 3.22 10.72 12.27
N HIS A 119 3.63 11.74 13.03
CA HIS A 119 4.47 11.57 14.21
C HIS A 119 3.80 10.69 15.27
N ARG A 120 2.53 10.99 15.61
CA ARG A 120 1.76 10.18 16.57
C ARG A 120 1.62 8.72 16.13
N THR A 121 1.27 8.48 14.86
CA THR A 121 1.17 7.12 14.32
C THR A 121 2.51 6.39 14.39
N LYS A 122 3.62 7.04 14.04
CA LYS A 122 4.95 6.42 14.13
C LYS A 122 5.32 6.06 15.57
N ALA A 123 5.11 6.98 16.51
CA ALA A 123 5.39 6.73 17.93
C ALA A 123 4.57 5.55 18.47
N ARG A 124 3.27 5.50 18.13
CA ARG A 124 2.39 4.40 18.53
C ARG A 124 2.83 3.05 17.94
N LEU A 125 3.28 3.02 16.69
CA LEU A 125 3.80 1.78 16.09
C LEU A 125 5.10 1.31 16.77
N LEU A 126 6.00 2.23 17.11
CA LEU A 126 7.23 1.90 17.83
C LEU A 126 6.95 1.35 19.24
N GLU A 127 6.03 1.98 19.96
CA GLU A 127 5.58 1.52 21.28
C GLU A 127 5.04 0.09 21.21
N LEU A 128 4.19 -0.18 20.21
CA LEU A 128 3.58 -1.49 20.05
C LEU A 128 4.57 -2.57 19.59
N GLN A 129 5.51 -2.21 18.72
CA GLN A 129 6.61 -3.10 18.35
C GLN A 129 7.42 -3.49 19.58
N ALA A 130 7.76 -2.53 20.45
CA ALA A 130 8.48 -2.80 21.69
C ALA A 130 7.71 -3.76 22.62
N ARG A 131 6.39 -3.59 22.74
CA ARG A 131 5.53 -4.52 23.49
C ARG A 131 5.52 -5.93 22.89
N ALA A 132 5.40 -6.05 21.57
CA ALA A 132 5.40 -7.34 20.87
C ALA A 132 6.74 -8.07 21.01
N ASP A 133 7.85 -7.32 21.01
CA ASP A 133 9.21 -7.85 21.21
C ASP A 133 9.52 -8.16 22.68
N GLY A 134 8.55 -8.05 23.60
CA GLY A 134 8.70 -8.32 25.03
C GLY A 134 9.60 -7.33 25.77
N ARG A 135 9.92 -6.17 25.17
CA ARG A 135 10.66 -5.10 25.84
C ARG A 135 9.70 -4.32 26.75
N PRO A 136 10.07 -4.05 28.01
CA PRO A 136 9.27 -3.18 28.85
C PRO A 136 9.18 -1.83 28.17
N VAL A 137 7.95 -1.36 27.94
CA VAL A 137 7.72 0.03 27.54
C VAL A 137 8.16 0.85 28.75
N PRO A 138 9.20 1.69 28.65
CA PRO A 138 9.55 2.54 29.77
C PRO A 138 8.33 3.41 30.07
N ASP A 139 7.84 3.34 31.30
CA ASP A 139 6.80 4.21 31.80
C ASP A 139 7.37 5.63 31.89
N LEU A 140 7.36 6.33 30.76
CA LEU A 140 7.76 7.72 30.65
C LEU A 140 6.55 8.63 30.88
N SER A 141 5.75 8.31 31.90
CA SER A 141 4.73 9.23 32.40
C SER A 141 5.44 10.38 33.13
N ALA A 142 5.33 11.60 32.58
CA ALA A 142 5.87 12.83 33.16
C ALA A 142 4.95 13.42 34.25
N THR A 143 4.03 12.64 34.81
CA THR A 143 3.15 13.03 35.91
C THR A 143 3.31 12.05 37.06
N PRO A 144 3.73 12.49 38.27
CA PRO A 144 3.77 11.60 39.41
C PRO A 144 2.36 11.09 39.70
N ALA A 145 2.24 9.78 39.93
CA ALA A 145 1.01 9.19 40.41
C ALA A 145 0.65 9.86 41.74
N LEU A 146 -0.46 10.60 41.75
CA LEU A 146 -1.01 11.16 42.99
C LEU A 146 -1.30 9.99 43.92
N GLY A 147 -0.48 9.86 44.97
CA GLY A 147 -0.65 8.88 46.02
C GLY A 147 -2.02 9.08 46.65
N VAL A 148 -2.81 8.01 46.67
CA VAL A 148 -4.04 7.94 47.47
C VAL A 148 -3.61 7.99 48.93
N ALA A 149 -3.85 9.14 49.58
CA ALA A 149 -3.74 9.24 51.02
C ALA A 149 -4.88 8.45 51.66
N ALA A 150 -4.52 7.63 52.65
CA ALA A 150 -5.40 6.79 53.46
C ALA A 150 -6.30 7.60 54.39
#